data_AF-A0A7S1Z1B4-F1
#
_entry.id   AF-A0A7S1Z1B4-F1
#
_cell.length_a   1.000
_cell.length_b   1.000
_cell.length_c   1.000
_cell.angle_alpha   90.00
_cell.angle_beta   90.00
_cell.angle_gamma   90.00
#
_symmetry.space_group_name_H-M   'P 1'
#
loop_
_entity.id
_entity.type
_entity.pdbx_description
1 polymer ?
#
loop_
_entity_poly.entity_id
_entity_poly.type
_entity_poly.pdbx_seq_one_letter_code
_entity_poly.pdbx_strand_id
1 'polypeptide(L)'
;MTRIRQPSIQSMKPTTINKKKIYSITSIFIITITLALLPQHCTCLLFGQPRQPPKFISSKSNPISVTTFNILAPVHRSVQPHHHQEESGKTKNGINRRESEKTEWWKPRALELASHIRTQFANTDIVLLQEFWFHDDFIDLFDSITSDIFHRCAERRPGVGYNNEARQDGLAILINTSKSRFCMDSVESLCVETAPGRIAQIVHLKEKKGGRKVKVTNVHLSFPSSDNAVENEVR
;
A
#
# COMPACT_ATOMS: atom_id res chain seq x y z
N MET A 1 -27.82 45.91 -41.62
CA MET A 1 -27.81 45.64 -40.17
C MET A 1 -28.17 44.17 -39.96
N THR A 2 -27.18 43.31 -39.73
CA THR A 2 -27.34 41.86 -39.71
C THR A 2 -27.08 41.36 -38.28
N ARG A 3 -28.11 40.78 -37.64
CA ARG A 3 -28.09 40.35 -36.23
C ARG A 3 -27.55 38.92 -36.13
N ILE A 4 -26.37 38.75 -35.53
CA ILE A 4 -25.78 37.46 -35.20
C ILE A 4 -26.43 36.93 -33.91
N ARG A 5 -26.98 35.72 -33.91
CA ARG A 5 -27.53 35.04 -32.72
C ARG A 5 -26.40 34.27 -32.01
N GLN A 6 -26.24 34.51 -30.70
CA GLN A 6 -25.39 33.70 -29.82
C GLN A 6 -26.09 32.37 -29.45
N PRO A 7 -25.35 31.26 -29.29
CA PRO A 7 -25.90 30.01 -28.78
C PRO A 7 -25.99 30.00 -27.25
N SER A 8 -27.06 29.39 -26.74
CA SER A 8 -27.38 29.23 -25.32
C SER A 8 -26.48 28.19 -24.65
N ILE A 9 -25.84 28.57 -23.54
CA ILE A 9 -25.07 27.68 -22.66
C ILE A 9 -26.06 26.84 -21.83
N GLN A 10 -26.04 25.52 -22.02
CA GLN A 10 -26.77 24.58 -21.17
C GLN A 10 -26.02 24.37 -19.85
N SER A 11 -26.70 24.68 -18.74
CA SER A 11 -26.25 24.43 -17.37
C SER A 11 -26.29 22.93 -17.05
N MET A 12 -25.12 22.33 -16.78
CA MET A 12 -25.03 20.98 -16.25
C MET A 12 -25.32 20.96 -14.75
N LYS A 13 -26.21 20.06 -14.33
CA LYS A 13 -26.55 19.83 -12.92
C LYS A 13 -25.46 19.02 -12.22
N PRO A 14 -25.15 19.30 -10.93
CA PRO A 14 -24.14 18.57 -10.18
C PRO A 14 -24.61 17.15 -9.81
N THR A 15 -23.72 16.18 -10.02
CA THR A 15 -23.90 14.77 -9.66
C THR A 15 -23.71 14.57 -8.15
N THR A 16 -24.69 13.96 -7.50
CA THR A 16 -24.74 13.70 -6.06
C THR A 16 -23.66 12.70 -5.62
N ILE A 17 -22.77 13.11 -4.72
CA ILE A 17 -21.75 12.26 -4.09
C ILE A 17 -22.42 11.37 -3.02
N ASN A 18 -22.29 10.06 -3.18
CA ASN A 18 -22.85 9.06 -2.27
C ASN A 18 -22.02 8.97 -0.97
N LYS A 19 -22.65 9.19 0.18
CA LYS A 19 -22.00 9.13 1.51
C LYS A 19 -21.68 7.67 1.87
N LYS A 20 -20.40 7.35 2.10
CA LYS A 20 -19.93 6.02 2.52
C LYS A 20 -20.49 5.63 3.91
N LYS A 21 -21.03 4.41 4.03
CA LYS A 21 -21.42 3.78 5.30
C LYS A 21 -20.17 3.44 6.12
N ILE A 22 -20.17 3.86 7.38
CA ILE A 22 -19.21 3.44 8.40
C ILE A 22 -19.69 2.09 8.95
N TYR A 23 -18.87 1.04 8.84
CA TYR A 23 -19.17 -0.26 9.42
C TYR A 23 -18.35 -0.47 10.71
N SER A 24 -19.03 -0.82 11.80
CA SER A 24 -18.42 -1.29 13.04
C SER A 24 -17.99 -2.76 12.87
N ILE A 25 -16.68 -3.02 12.88
CA ILE A 25 -16.11 -4.36 12.68
C ILE A 25 -15.94 -5.05 14.05
N THR A 26 -16.77 -6.05 14.34
CA THR A 26 -16.77 -6.83 15.61
C THR A 26 -16.03 -8.18 15.55
N SER A 27 -15.09 -8.38 14.63
CA SER A 27 -14.27 -9.60 14.64
C SER A 27 -12.87 -9.38 14.06
N ILE A 28 -11.88 -9.34 14.95
CA ILE A 28 -10.45 -9.34 14.63
C ILE A 28 -10.01 -10.80 14.50
N PHE A 29 -9.55 -11.20 13.31
CA PHE A 29 -8.78 -12.42 13.12
C PHE A 29 -7.30 -12.07 13.21
N ILE A 30 -6.58 -12.74 14.12
CA ILE A 30 -5.13 -12.61 14.27
C ILE A 30 -4.47 -13.32 13.09
N ILE A 31 -3.78 -12.56 12.23
CA ILE A 31 -2.86 -13.12 11.23
C ILE A 31 -1.51 -13.28 11.93
N THR A 32 -1.03 -14.52 12.02
CA THR A 32 0.34 -14.82 12.43
C THR A 32 1.29 -14.30 11.35
N ILE A 33 1.97 -13.19 11.62
CA ILE A 33 3.08 -12.70 10.81
C ILE A 33 4.31 -13.46 11.27
N THR A 34 4.78 -14.42 10.47
CA THR A 34 6.14 -14.95 10.65
C THR A 34 7.12 -13.90 10.09
N LEU A 35 7.54 -12.97 10.95
CA LEU A 35 8.67 -12.09 10.69
C LEU A 35 9.93 -12.96 10.66
N ALA A 36 10.44 -13.25 9.46
CA ALA A 36 11.80 -13.76 9.30
C ALA A 36 12.77 -12.57 9.36
N LEU A 37 13.06 -12.10 10.57
CA LEU A 37 14.27 -11.34 10.88
C LEU A 37 14.86 -11.87 12.19
N LEU A 38 16.18 -11.94 12.22
CA LEU A 38 17.08 -12.39 13.29
C LEU A 38 16.71 -11.88 14.71
N PRO A 39 17.20 -12.54 15.78
CA PRO A 39 16.47 -12.74 17.02
C PRO A 39 16.57 -11.52 17.93
N GLN A 40 15.47 -10.79 18.10
CA GLN A 40 15.18 -10.12 19.37
C GLN A 40 13.69 -10.29 19.70
N HIS A 41 13.46 -10.87 20.87
CA HIS A 41 12.15 -11.24 21.38
C HIS A 41 11.27 -10.00 21.60
N CYS A 42 10.23 -9.83 20.79
CA CYS A 42 9.10 -8.96 21.12
C CYS A 42 7.88 -9.82 21.45
N THR A 43 7.62 -10.01 22.73
CA THR A 43 6.40 -10.62 23.25
C THR A 43 5.35 -9.50 23.42
N CYS A 44 4.32 -9.49 22.58
CA CYS A 44 3.18 -8.58 22.76
C CYS A 44 2.20 -9.22 23.76
N LEU A 45 2.03 -8.61 24.94
CA LEU A 45 1.03 -9.00 25.94
C LEU A 45 -0.33 -8.39 25.56
N LEU A 46 -1.26 -9.22 25.08
CA LEU A 46 -2.67 -8.88 24.96
C LEU A 46 -3.39 -9.32 26.23
N PHE A 47 -3.87 -8.36 27.03
CA PHE A 47 -4.73 -8.63 28.19
C PHE A 47 -6.10 -9.13 27.72
N GLY A 48 -6.33 -10.43 27.89
CA GLY A 48 -7.61 -11.11 27.75
C GLY A 48 -7.43 -12.53 28.27
N GLN A 49 -8.44 -13.11 28.92
CA GLN A 49 -8.35 -14.51 29.33
C GLN A 49 -7.98 -15.36 28.11
N PRO A 50 -6.99 -16.26 28.22
CA PRO A 50 -6.56 -17.10 27.10
C PRO A 50 -7.76 -17.94 26.66
N ARG A 51 -8.42 -17.50 25.59
CA ARG A 51 -9.43 -18.31 24.92
C ARG A 51 -8.69 -19.54 24.44
N GLN A 52 -9.17 -20.74 24.81
CA GLN A 52 -8.63 -21.97 24.23
C GLN A 52 -8.60 -21.79 22.71
N PRO A 53 -7.45 -22.03 22.06
CA PRO A 53 -7.39 -21.92 20.61
C PRO A 53 -8.49 -22.84 20.05
N PRO A 54 -9.33 -22.35 19.13
CA PRO A 54 -10.34 -23.20 18.52
C PRO A 54 -9.65 -24.46 18.01
N LYS A 55 -10.19 -25.63 18.35
CA LYS A 55 -9.67 -26.91 17.87
C LYS A 55 -9.62 -26.82 16.34
N PHE A 56 -8.41 -26.72 15.79
CA PHE A 56 -8.21 -26.69 14.34
C PHE A 56 -8.69 -28.04 13.80
N ILE A 57 -9.89 -28.05 13.23
CA ILE A 57 -10.32 -29.16 12.39
C ILE A 57 -9.33 -29.17 11.23
N SER A 58 -8.48 -30.20 11.18
CA SER A 58 -7.51 -30.43 10.10
C SER A 58 -8.28 -30.70 8.81
N SER A 59 -8.82 -29.66 8.19
CA SER A 59 -9.23 -29.72 6.80
C SER A 59 -7.96 -29.77 5.98
N LYS A 60 -7.83 -30.76 5.08
CA LYS A 60 -6.77 -30.91 4.07
C LYS A 60 -6.75 -29.75 3.05
N SER A 61 -6.92 -28.51 3.48
CA SER A 61 -6.88 -27.34 2.62
C SER A 61 -5.42 -26.97 2.38
N ASN A 62 -5.03 -26.82 1.11
CA ASN A 62 -3.72 -26.29 0.75
C ASN A 62 -3.51 -24.92 1.44
N PRO A 63 -2.37 -24.68 2.11
CA PRO A 63 -2.11 -23.40 2.76
C PRO A 63 -2.07 -22.26 1.73
N ILE A 64 -2.47 -21.05 2.12
CA ILE A 64 -2.31 -19.83 1.31
C ILE A 64 -0.96 -19.23 1.66
N SER A 65 -0.10 -19.00 0.66
CA SER A 65 1.17 -18.31 0.88
C SER A 65 1.00 -16.79 0.79
N VAL A 66 1.53 -16.07 1.78
CA VAL A 66 1.47 -14.61 1.86
C VAL A 66 2.88 -14.08 2.09
N THR A 67 3.29 -13.11 1.29
CA THR A 67 4.57 -12.39 1.42
C THR A 67 4.27 -10.94 1.77
N THR A 68 5.08 -10.33 2.65
CA THR A 68 4.99 -8.89 2.96
C THR A 68 6.30 -8.22 2.61
N PHE A 69 6.25 -7.03 2.02
CA PHE A 69 7.44 -6.33 1.55
C PHE A 69 7.23 -4.81 1.53
N ASN A 70 8.02 -4.07 2.30
CA ASN A 70 8.03 -2.61 2.24
C ASN A 70 8.94 -2.19 1.09
N ILE A 71 8.38 -1.49 0.10
CA ILE A 71 9.10 -1.15 -1.14
C ILE A 71 9.89 0.16 -1.05
N LEU A 72 9.78 0.89 0.06
CA LEU A 72 10.35 2.22 0.29
C LEU A 72 9.98 3.19 -0.84
N ALA A 73 8.89 3.94 -0.71
CA ALA A 73 8.45 4.84 -1.76
C ALA A 73 9.56 5.87 -2.09
N PRO A 74 9.77 6.25 -3.36
CA PRO A 74 10.77 7.26 -3.73
C PRO A 74 10.64 8.60 -3.00
N VAL A 75 9.43 8.96 -2.56
CA VAL A 75 9.18 10.17 -1.75
C VAL A 75 9.79 10.12 -0.35
N HIS A 76 10.08 8.92 0.17
CA HIS A 76 10.69 8.72 1.49
C HIS A 76 12.20 8.54 1.42
N ARG A 77 12.72 8.11 0.26
CA ARG A 77 14.16 7.86 0.08
C ARG A 77 14.91 9.17 -0.17
N SER A 78 15.84 9.49 0.71
CA SER A 78 16.77 10.61 0.53
C SER A 78 17.89 10.25 -0.45
N VAL A 79 18.25 11.16 -1.35
CA VAL A 79 19.40 11.04 -2.25
C VAL A 79 20.54 11.88 -1.68
N GLN A 80 21.67 11.25 -1.38
CA GLN A 80 22.87 11.99 -1.00
C GLN A 80 23.40 12.73 -2.25
N PRO A 81 23.80 14.01 -2.12
CA PRO A 81 24.46 14.70 -3.21
C PRO A 81 25.75 13.93 -3.55
N HIS A 82 25.87 13.45 -4.79
CA HIS A 82 27.10 12.82 -5.26
C HIS A 82 28.25 13.83 -5.14
N HIS A 83 29.27 13.46 -4.37
CA HIS A 83 30.51 14.20 -4.21
C HIS A 83 31.20 14.42 -5.56
N HIS A 84 31.01 15.61 -6.14
CA HIS A 84 32.13 16.33 -6.73
C HIS A 84 32.45 17.49 -5.80
N GLN A 85 33.58 17.35 -5.11
CA GLN A 85 34.38 18.37 -4.44
C GLN A 85 33.61 19.52 -3.77
N GLU A 86 33.36 19.39 -2.48
CA GLU A 86 33.71 20.44 -1.53
C GLU A 86 33.94 19.77 -0.16
N GLU A 87 35.20 19.79 0.28
CA GLU A 87 35.73 19.25 1.54
C GLU A 87 35.24 19.98 2.80
N SER A 88 34.08 20.63 2.72
CA SER A 88 33.41 21.19 3.90
C SER A 88 31.94 20.83 3.79
N GLY A 89 31.53 19.81 4.55
CA GLY A 89 30.21 19.18 4.53
C GLY A 89 29.06 20.07 5.00
N LYS A 90 28.84 21.20 4.31
CA LYS A 90 27.67 22.06 4.36
C LYS A 90 27.49 22.67 2.97
N THR A 91 26.68 22.04 2.12
CA THR A 91 26.00 22.84 1.11
C THR A 91 25.27 23.94 1.88
N LYS A 92 25.48 25.21 1.52
CA LYS A 92 24.95 26.36 2.29
C LYS A 92 23.43 26.32 2.52
N ASN A 93 22.70 25.41 1.84
CA ASN A 93 21.26 25.23 1.97
C ASN A 93 20.79 23.85 2.49
N GLY A 94 21.65 22.86 2.75
CA GLY A 94 21.27 21.61 3.45
C GLY A 94 20.04 20.86 2.90
N ILE A 95 19.70 21.00 1.62
CA ILE A 95 18.44 20.49 1.07
C ILE A 95 18.52 18.96 0.92
N ASN A 96 17.82 18.23 1.80
CA ASN A 96 17.58 16.80 1.66
C ASN A 96 16.71 16.54 0.44
N ARG A 97 17.32 16.15 -0.68
CA ARG A 97 16.60 15.79 -1.90
C ARG A 97 15.98 14.40 -1.81
N ARG A 98 14.80 14.25 -2.41
CA ARG A 98 14.09 12.97 -2.51
C ARG A 98 14.36 12.28 -3.84
N GLU A 99 14.40 10.96 -3.82
CA GLU A 99 14.55 10.14 -5.03
C GLU A 99 13.42 10.42 -6.03
N SER A 100 12.22 10.75 -5.55
CA SER A 100 11.07 11.13 -6.36
C SER A 100 11.25 12.42 -7.18
N GLU A 101 12.22 13.27 -6.87
CA GLU A 101 12.39 14.56 -7.56
C GLU A 101 12.84 14.42 -9.02
N LYS A 102 13.48 13.31 -9.38
CA LYS A 102 14.03 13.09 -10.72
C LYS A 102 13.83 11.68 -11.22
N THR A 103 13.34 11.55 -12.45
CA THR A 103 13.08 10.25 -13.09
C THR A 103 14.31 9.37 -13.17
N GLU A 104 15.48 9.93 -13.46
CA GLU A 104 16.74 9.19 -13.50
C GLU A 104 17.16 8.60 -12.15
N TRP A 105 16.62 9.08 -11.02
CA TRP A 105 16.92 8.56 -9.69
C TRP A 105 16.05 7.37 -9.32
N TRP A 106 14.72 7.49 -9.48
CA TRP A 106 13.80 6.45 -9.02
C TRP A 106 13.55 5.34 -10.06
N LYS A 107 13.59 5.66 -11.36
CA LYS A 107 13.17 4.73 -12.42
C LYS A 107 14.02 3.45 -12.49
N PRO A 108 15.36 3.49 -12.39
CA PRO A 108 16.17 2.27 -12.39
C PRO A 108 15.81 1.33 -11.23
N ARG A 109 15.60 1.87 -10.02
CA ARG A 109 15.17 1.08 -8.87
C ARG A 109 13.77 0.52 -9.03
N ALA A 110 12.84 1.30 -9.59
CA ALA A 110 11.47 0.84 -9.84
C ALA A 110 11.46 -0.37 -10.80
N LEU A 111 12.29 -0.36 -11.85
CA LEU A 111 12.46 -1.49 -12.77
C LEU A 111 12.98 -2.74 -12.04
N GLU A 112 14.04 -2.59 -11.26
CA GLU A 112 14.63 -3.68 -10.49
C GLU A 112 13.63 -4.25 -9.47
N LEU A 113 12.93 -3.38 -8.75
CA LEU A 113 11.90 -3.74 -7.78
C LEU A 113 10.76 -4.53 -8.41
N ALA A 114 10.19 -4.04 -9.52
CA ALA A 114 9.09 -4.71 -10.19
C ALA A 114 9.53 -6.08 -10.74
N SER A 115 10.74 -6.16 -11.31
CA SER A 115 11.34 -7.42 -11.77
C SER A 115 11.59 -8.40 -10.61
N HIS A 116 12.07 -7.89 -9.48
CA HIS A 116 12.28 -8.69 -8.27
C HIS A 116 10.96 -9.28 -7.75
N ILE A 117 9.91 -8.46 -7.62
CA ILE A 117 8.58 -8.90 -7.20
C ILE A 117 8.03 -9.95 -8.17
N ARG A 118 8.12 -9.68 -9.48
CA ARG A 118 7.68 -10.61 -10.53
C ARG A 118 8.35 -11.97 -10.39
N THR A 119 9.67 -11.99 -10.19
CA THR A 119 10.46 -13.23 -10.22
C THR A 119 10.46 -13.96 -8.88
N GLN A 120 10.80 -13.28 -7.79
CA GLN A 120 10.95 -13.89 -6.47
C GLN A 120 9.60 -14.24 -5.83
N PHE A 121 8.55 -13.47 -6.12
CA PHE A 121 7.23 -13.69 -5.53
C PHE A 121 6.25 -14.40 -6.47
N ALA A 122 6.68 -14.84 -7.66
CA ALA A 122 5.84 -15.57 -8.64
C ALA A 122 5.10 -16.77 -8.04
N ASN A 123 5.69 -17.42 -7.04
CA ASN A 123 5.13 -18.58 -6.36
C ASN A 123 4.36 -18.24 -5.07
N THR A 124 4.13 -16.96 -4.77
CA THR A 124 3.31 -16.50 -3.64
C THR A 124 1.87 -16.31 -4.10
N ASP A 125 0.88 -16.72 -3.31
CA ASP A 125 -0.53 -16.48 -3.66
C ASP A 125 -0.91 -15.00 -3.51
N ILE A 126 -0.36 -14.33 -2.49
CA ILE A 126 -0.69 -12.94 -2.14
C ILE A 126 0.58 -12.19 -1.68
N VAL A 127 0.84 -11.01 -2.22
CA VAL A 127 1.94 -10.13 -1.80
C VAL A 127 1.37 -8.83 -1.22
N LEU A 128 1.78 -8.47 -0.01
CA LEU A 128 1.40 -7.25 0.69
C LEU A 128 2.55 -6.25 0.56
N LEU A 129 2.31 -5.13 -0.11
CA LEU A 129 3.29 -4.07 -0.29
C LEU A 129 2.99 -2.89 0.63
N GLN A 130 3.99 -2.45 1.39
CA GLN A 130 3.94 -1.19 2.13
C GLN A 130 4.74 -0.11 1.40
N GLU A 131 4.37 1.15 1.62
CA GLU A 131 4.95 2.32 0.94
C GLU A 131 4.86 2.23 -0.59
N PHE A 132 3.72 1.74 -1.09
CA PHE A 132 3.44 1.73 -2.52
C PHE A 132 3.29 3.16 -3.05
N TRP A 133 4.04 3.54 -4.08
CA TRP A 133 4.05 4.91 -4.61
C TRP A 133 2.98 5.13 -5.68
N PHE A 134 2.13 6.13 -5.49
CA PHE A 134 1.00 6.52 -6.34
C PHE A 134 1.38 7.66 -7.30
N HIS A 135 2.48 7.45 -8.04
CA HIS A 135 2.85 8.26 -9.19
C HIS A 135 2.51 7.49 -10.47
N ASP A 136 1.89 8.14 -11.44
CA ASP A 136 1.34 7.46 -12.63
C ASP A 136 2.42 6.70 -13.42
N ASP A 137 3.55 7.35 -13.72
CA ASP A 137 4.67 6.68 -14.41
C ASP A 137 5.25 5.47 -13.64
N PHE A 138 5.21 5.51 -12.30
CA PHE A 138 5.65 4.38 -11.48
C PHE A 138 4.65 3.23 -11.57
N ILE A 139 3.34 3.55 -11.48
CA ILE A 139 2.27 2.57 -11.60
C ILE A 139 2.32 1.89 -12.97
N ASP A 140 2.42 2.66 -14.05
CA ASP A 140 2.45 2.15 -15.41
C ASP A 140 3.65 1.21 -15.61
N LEU A 141 4.83 1.62 -15.14
CA LEU A 141 6.03 0.80 -15.18
C LEU A 141 5.86 -0.48 -14.36
N PHE A 142 5.36 -0.37 -13.13
CA PHE A 142 5.16 -1.51 -12.23
C PHE A 142 4.16 -2.52 -12.82
N ASP A 143 3.02 -2.04 -13.31
CA ASP A 143 1.96 -2.86 -13.89
C ASP A 143 2.40 -3.47 -15.23
N SER A 144 3.19 -2.76 -16.05
CA SER A 144 3.75 -3.33 -17.30
C SER A 144 4.63 -4.56 -17.08
N ILE A 145 5.21 -4.70 -15.88
CA ILE A 145 6.10 -5.80 -15.51
C ILE A 145 5.37 -6.89 -14.71
N THR A 146 4.29 -6.57 -13.99
CA THR A 146 3.70 -7.49 -13.01
C THR A 146 2.27 -7.96 -13.32
N SER A 147 1.54 -7.26 -14.20
CA SER A 147 0.09 -7.43 -14.39
C SER A 147 -0.36 -8.76 -15.01
N ASP A 148 0.52 -9.46 -15.72
CA ASP A 148 0.27 -10.81 -16.25
C ASP A 148 0.29 -11.90 -15.16
N ILE A 149 0.94 -11.64 -14.02
CA ILE A 149 1.00 -12.56 -12.88
C ILE A 149 0.08 -12.11 -11.75
N PHE A 150 -0.02 -10.81 -11.51
CA PHE A 150 -0.67 -10.25 -10.34
C PHE A 150 -1.79 -9.28 -10.71
N HIS A 151 -2.92 -9.44 -10.03
CA HIS A 151 -3.94 -8.40 -9.92
C HIS A 151 -3.62 -7.49 -8.73
N ARG A 152 -3.49 -6.18 -8.98
CA ARG A 152 -3.15 -5.19 -7.96
C ARG A 152 -4.40 -4.51 -7.40
N CYS A 153 -4.57 -4.55 -6.09
CA CYS A 153 -5.47 -3.67 -5.34
C CYS A 153 -4.61 -2.68 -4.56
N ALA A 154 -4.77 -1.37 -4.74
CA ALA A 154 -3.95 -0.38 -4.04
C ALA A 154 -4.80 0.73 -3.41
N GLU A 155 -4.43 1.15 -2.20
CA GLU A 155 -5.10 2.20 -1.45
C GLU A 155 -4.09 3.27 -1.01
N ARG A 156 -4.35 4.52 -1.39
CA ARG A 156 -3.51 5.68 -1.05
C ARG A 156 -3.81 6.14 0.38
N ARG A 157 -2.79 6.57 1.13
CA ARG A 157 -3.02 7.18 2.45
C ARG A 157 -3.76 8.52 2.28
N PRO A 158 -4.72 8.84 3.16
CA PRO A 158 -5.29 10.18 3.20
C PRO A 158 -4.26 11.17 3.78
N GLY A 159 -4.54 12.45 3.60
CA GLY A 159 -3.75 13.54 4.15
C GLY A 159 -2.86 14.23 3.13
N VAL A 160 -2.18 15.24 3.65
CA VAL A 160 -1.32 16.14 2.89
C VAL A 160 0.13 15.66 3.02
N GLY A 161 0.86 15.70 1.92
CA GLY A 161 2.29 15.42 1.84
C GLY A 161 3.10 16.71 1.65
N TYR A 162 4.30 16.57 1.11
CA TYR A 162 5.18 17.70 0.82
C TYR A 162 4.52 18.69 -0.15
N ASN A 163 4.81 19.98 -0.02
CA ASN A 163 4.26 21.07 -0.85
C ASN A 163 2.72 21.20 -0.86
N ASN A 164 2.04 20.79 0.21
CA ASN A 164 0.57 20.77 0.28
C ASN A 164 -0.11 19.87 -0.76
N GLU A 165 0.61 18.91 -1.33
CA GLU A 165 0.05 17.93 -2.27
C GLU A 165 -0.61 16.76 -1.54
N ALA A 166 -1.44 15.98 -2.22
CA ALA A 166 -1.94 14.73 -1.65
C ALA A 166 -0.79 13.76 -1.35
N ARG A 167 -0.85 13.01 -0.24
CA ARG A 167 0.14 11.97 0.03
C ARG A 167 0.27 11.02 -1.17
N GLN A 168 1.51 10.76 -1.57
CA GLN A 168 1.79 9.98 -2.76
C GLN A 168 2.07 8.50 -2.44
N ASP A 169 1.94 8.05 -1.20
CA ASP A 169 2.21 6.66 -0.85
C ASP A 169 1.05 5.97 -0.12
N GLY A 170 1.09 4.64 -0.09
CA GLY A 170 0.13 3.83 0.64
C GLY A 170 0.41 2.35 0.61
N LEU A 171 -0.63 1.56 0.43
CA LEU A 171 -0.58 0.11 0.49
C LEU A 171 -1.00 -0.49 -0.85
N ALA A 172 -0.42 -1.63 -1.19
CA ALA A 172 -0.94 -2.48 -2.25
C ALA A 172 -1.00 -3.94 -1.81
N ILE A 173 -1.96 -4.67 -2.36
CA ILE A 173 -2.08 -6.12 -2.26
C ILE A 173 -2.07 -6.65 -3.69
N LEU A 174 -1.09 -7.51 -3.98
CA LEU A 174 -0.98 -8.22 -5.25
C LEU A 174 -1.56 -9.62 -5.06
N ILE A 175 -2.53 -10.00 -5.89
CA ILE A 175 -3.16 -11.31 -5.88
C ILE A 175 -2.68 -12.08 -7.09
N ASN A 176 -2.08 -13.24 -6.89
CA ASN A 176 -1.54 -14.04 -7.98
C ASN A 176 -2.65 -14.68 -8.81
N THR A 177 -2.85 -14.20 -10.03
CA THR A 177 -3.87 -14.65 -10.97
C THR A 177 -3.41 -15.84 -11.78
N SER A 178 -2.09 -15.98 -12.03
CA SER A 178 -1.52 -17.09 -12.81
C SER A 178 -1.78 -18.46 -12.18
N LYS A 179 -1.89 -18.52 -10.85
CA LYS A 179 -2.26 -19.74 -10.11
C LYS A 179 -3.75 -20.07 -10.14
N SER A 180 -4.58 -19.15 -10.62
CA SER A 180 -6.04 -19.32 -10.76
C SER A 180 -6.76 -19.76 -9.46
N ARG A 181 -6.21 -19.40 -8.29
CA ARG A 181 -6.73 -19.85 -6.97
C ARG A 181 -7.99 -19.13 -6.52
N PHE A 182 -8.12 -17.85 -6.84
CA PHE A 182 -9.19 -16.97 -6.34
C PHE A 182 -10.14 -16.53 -7.47
N CYS A 183 -11.41 -16.28 -7.15
CA CYS A 183 -12.41 -15.71 -8.04
C CYS A 183 -12.20 -14.19 -8.18
N MET A 184 -11.74 -13.71 -9.33
CA MET A 184 -11.43 -12.28 -9.53
C MET A 184 -12.68 -11.39 -9.50
N ASP A 185 -13.82 -11.88 -9.97
CA ASP A 185 -15.11 -11.15 -9.92
C ASP A 185 -15.63 -10.91 -8.49
N SER A 186 -14.98 -11.50 -7.48
CA SER A 186 -15.34 -11.38 -6.07
C SER A 186 -14.29 -10.64 -5.23
N VAL A 187 -13.29 -10.04 -5.88
CA VAL A 187 -12.27 -9.24 -5.19
C VAL A 187 -12.89 -7.90 -4.81
N GLU A 188 -12.90 -7.61 -3.51
CA GLU A 188 -13.36 -6.34 -2.96
C GLU A 188 -12.25 -5.75 -2.09
N SER A 189 -11.81 -4.53 -2.41
CA SER A 189 -10.85 -3.76 -1.60
C SER A 189 -11.56 -2.71 -0.78
N LEU A 190 -11.19 -2.61 0.50
CA LEU A 190 -11.67 -1.62 1.45
C LEU A 190 -10.47 -0.94 2.11
N CYS A 191 -10.52 0.38 2.17
CA CYS A 191 -9.58 1.19 2.95
C CYS A 191 -10.27 1.68 4.23
N VAL A 192 -9.63 1.45 5.38
CA VAL A 192 -10.07 1.92 6.70
C VAL A 192 -8.99 2.82 7.28
N GLU A 193 -9.33 4.05 7.65
CA GLU A 193 -8.42 4.92 8.39
C GLU A 193 -8.26 4.40 9.82
N THR A 194 -7.02 4.14 10.25
CA THR A 194 -6.72 3.55 11.56
C THR A 194 -6.20 4.58 12.57
N ALA A 195 -5.63 5.67 12.05
CA ALA A 195 -5.14 6.84 12.76
C ALA A 195 -4.97 7.97 11.72
N PRO A 196 -4.77 9.24 12.13
CA PRO A 196 -4.54 10.34 11.19
C PRO A 196 -3.48 10.02 10.13
N GLY A 197 -3.88 10.00 8.86
CA GLY A 197 -2.96 9.71 7.75
C GLY A 197 -2.41 8.27 7.75
N ARG A 198 -3.10 7.32 8.37
CA ARG A 198 -2.78 5.88 8.40
C ARG A 198 -3.98 5.07 7.95
N ILE A 199 -3.71 3.97 7.25
CA ILE A 199 -4.75 3.11 6.70
C ILE A 199 -4.46 1.64 6.99
N ALA A 200 -5.53 0.87 7.09
CA ALA A 200 -5.55 -0.56 6.85
C ALA A 200 -6.24 -0.80 5.51
N GLN A 201 -5.59 -1.57 4.64
CA GLN A 201 -6.18 -2.08 3.42
C GLN A 201 -6.70 -3.49 3.70
N ILE A 202 -7.98 -3.74 3.42
CA ILE A 202 -8.64 -5.03 3.61
C ILE A 202 -9.13 -5.50 2.25
N VAL A 203 -8.72 -6.70 1.82
CA VAL A 203 -9.19 -7.33 0.60
C VAL A 203 -9.94 -8.61 0.93
N HIS A 204 -11.18 -8.71 0.45
CA HIS A 204 -11.98 -9.91 0.51
C HIS A 204 -11.74 -10.76 -0.75
N LEU A 205 -11.44 -12.04 -0.55
CA LEU A 205 -11.22 -13.01 -1.60
C LEU A 205 -12.12 -14.23 -1.39
N LYS A 206 -12.43 -14.93 -2.49
CA LYS A 206 -13.08 -16.23 -2.48
C LYS A 206 -12.22 -17.23 -3.25
N GLU A 207 -11.87 -18.35 -2.63
CA GLU A 207 -11.20 -19.44 -3.32
C GLU A 207 -12.15 -20.08 -4.33
N LYS A 208 -11.66 -20.37 -5.54
CA LYS A 208 -12.45 -21.07 -6.58
C LYS A 208 -12.84 -22.46 -6.11
N LYS A 209 -11.87 -23.20 -5.54
CA LYS A 209 -12.10 -24.54 -5.00
C LYS A 209 -12.59 -24.46 -3.56
N GLY A 210 -13.75 -25.06 -3.28
CA GLY A 210 -14.34 -25.11 -1.94
C GLY A 210 -15.00 -23.81 -1.46
N GLY A 211 -14.89 -22.70 -2.21
CA GLY A 211 -15.63 -21.47 -1.93
C GLY A 211 -15.24 -20.74 -0.65
N ARG A 212 -14.10 -21.09 -0.04
CA ARG A 212 -13.62 -20.49 1.21
C ARG A 212 -13.44 -18.98 1.03
N LYS A 213 -14.01 -18.21 1.96
CA LYS A 213 -13.82 -16.75 2.02
C LYS A 213 -12.55 -16.45 2.81
N VAL A 214 -11.70 -15.59 2.25
CA VAL A 214 -10.42 -15.19 2.84
C VAL A 214 -10.44 -13.67 2.97
N LYS A 215 -10.03 -13.17 4.13
CA LYS A 215 -9.82 -11.73 4.35
C LYS A 215 -8.34 -11.49 4.53
N VAL A 216 -7.79 -10.58 3.75
CA VAL A 216 -6.39 -10.19 3.82
C VAL A 216 -6.32 -8.75 4.24
N THR A 217 -5.52 -8.50 5.27
CA THR A 217 -5.32 -7.15 5.78
C THR A 217 -3.85 -6.78 5.64
N ASN A 218 -3.59 -5.62 5.03
CA ASN A 218 -2.29 -4.98 4.97
C ASN A 218 -2.33 -3.69 5.79
N VAL A 219 -1.30 -3.45 6.59
CA VAL A 219 -1.14 -2.25 7.43
C VAL A 219 0.31 -1.79 7.38
N HIS A 220 0.51 -0.50 7.57
CA HIS A 220 1.83 0.07 7.87
C HIS A 220 1.69 0.96 9.10
N LEU A 221 2.09 0.42 10.25
CA LEU A 221 1.97 1.10 11.54
C LEU A 221 3.03 2.20 11.67
N SER A 222 2.74 3.24 12.46
CA SER A 222 3.72 4.29 12.75
C SER A 222 4.94 3.68 13.44
N PHE A 223 6.13 4.11 13.01
CA PHE A 223 7.34 3.91 13.81
C PHE A 223 7.24 4.79 15.05
N PRO A 224 7.60 4.31 16.24
CA PRO A 224 7.70 5.16 17.41
C PRO A 224 8.80 6.20 17.15
N SER A 225 8.41 7.41 16.75
CA SER A 225 9.29 8.57 16.86
C SER A 225 9.23 8.99 18.32
N SER A 226 10.37 8.99 19.00
CA SER A 226 10.61 9.49 20.38
C SER A 226 9.48 10.32 20.99
N ASP A 227 9.03 9.97 22.20
CA ASP A 227 8.11 10.57 23.21
C ASP A 227 7.09 11.69 22.85
N ASN A 228 7.29 12.48 21.79
CA ASN A 228 6.39 13.51 21.27
C ASN A 228 5.82 13.13 19.88
N ALA A 229 5.18 11.97 19.77
CA ALA A 229 4.61 11.46 18.52
C ALA A 229 3.57 12.39 17.86
N VAL A 230 2.98 13.33 18.62
CA VAL A 230 1.94 14.25 18.13
C VAL A 230 2.51 15.32 17.18
N GLU A 231 3.77 15.73 17.33
CA GLU A 231 4.35 16.80 16.49
C GLU A 231 4.81 16.30 15.10
N ASN A 232 5.10 15.00 14.96
CA ASN A 232 5.61 14.45 13.70
C ASN A 232 4.50 14.04 12.71
N GLU A 233 3.23 14.02 13.13
CA GLU A 233 2.10 13.73 12.24
C GLU A 233 1.47 14.97 11.59
N VAL A 234 1.88 16.18 12.01
CA VAL A 234 1.38 17.48 11.50
C VAL A 234 2.28 18.07 10.39
N ARG A 235 3.26 17.31 9.88
CA ARG A 235 4.10 17.72 8.74
C ARG A 235 3.77 17.00 7.45
#